data_AF-A0A3N5WB55-F1
#
_entry.id   AF-A0A3N5WB55-F1
#
_cell.length_a   1.000
_cell.length_b   1.000
_cell.length_c   1.000
_cell.angle_alpha   90.00
_cell.angle_beta   90.00
_cell.angle_gamma   90.00
#
_symmetry.space_group_name_H-M   'P 1'
#
loop_
_entity.id
_entity.type
_entity.pdbx_description
1 polymer ?
#
loop_
_entity_poly.entity_id
_entity_poly.type
_entity_poly.pdbx_seq_one_letter_code
_entity_poly.pdbx_strand_id
1 'polypeptide(L)' 'MGKIIGIDLGTSNSAASVMIGGKPTIIQAAEGTSVGG' A
#
# COMPACT_ATOMS: atom_id res chain seq x y z
N MET A 1 12.56 10.12 13.94
CA MET A 1 12.49 9.28 12.72
C MET A 1 11.02 8.97 12.48
N GLY A 2 10.42 9.52 11.43
CA GLY A 2 8.98 9.37 11.17
C GLY A 2 8.58 7.95 10.80
N LYS A 3 7.28 7.63 10.85
CA LYS A 3 6.78 6.39 10.27
C LYS A 3 6.93 6.48 8.75
N ILE A 4 7.52 5.46 8.13
CA ILE A 4 7.77 5.39 6.68
C ILE A 4 6.86 4.32 6.09
N ILE A 5 6.31 4.61 4.91
CA ILE A 5 5.56 3.65 4.10
C ILE A 5 6.17 3.58 2.70
N GLY A 6 6.09 2.41 2.08
CA GLY A 6 6.38 2.24 0.66
C GLY A 6 5.12 2.51 -0.15
N ILE A 7 5.24 3.28 -1.22
CA ILE A 7 4.17 3.57 -2.18
C ILE A 7 4.59 3.04 -3.54
N ASP A 8 3.68 2.30 -4.19
CA ASP A 8 3.77 1.89 -5.58
C ASP A 8 2.67 2.62 -6.36
N LEU A 9 3.08 3.48 -7.30
CA LEU A 9 2.18 4.30 -8.09
C LEU A 9 2.03 3.72 -9.50
N GLY A 10 0.80 3.40 -9.85
CA GLY A 10 0.40 3.07 -11.22
C GLY A 10 -0.72 3.98 -11.71
N THR A 11 -0.95 3.97 -13.03
CA THR A 11 -1.96 4.81 -13.66
C THR A 11 -3.39 4.40 -13.29
N SER A 12 -3.68 3.10 -13.30
CA SER A 12 -5.01 2.57 -12.92
C SER A 12 -5.09 2.25 -11.43
N ASN A 13 -4.00 1.75 -10.84
CA ASN A 13 -3.98 1.22 -9.48
C ASN A 13 -2.71 1.67 -8.76
N SER A 14 -2.85 1.88 -7.45
CA SER A 14 -1.73 2.19 -6.55
C SER A 14 -1.82 1.30 -5.31
N ALA A 15 -0.67 1.03 -4.69
CA ALA A 15 -0.58 0.22 -3.48
C ALA A 15 0.34 0.88 -2.44
N ALA A 16 0.10 0.58 -1.16
CA ALA A 16 0.92 1.07 -0.06
C ALA A 16 1.24 -0.06 0.93
N SER A 17 2.42 -0.02 1.53
CA SER A 17 2.83 -0.98 2.57
C SER A 17 3.59 -0.31 3.71
N VAL A 18 3.50 -0.92 4.89
CA VAL A 18 4.26 -0.54 6.08
C VAL A 18 5.11 -1.73 6.52
N MET A 19 6.27 -1.45 7.13
CA MET A 19 7.12 -2.48 7.73
C MET A 19 6.64 -2.80 9.14
N ILE A 20 6.15 -4.02 9.37
CA ILE A 20 5.74 -4.54 10.68
C ILE A 20 6.59 -5.76 11.01
N GLY A 21 7.34 -5.71 12.11
CA GLY A 21 8.20 -6.83 12.54
C GLY A 21 9.24 -7.25 11.48
N GLY A 22 9.76 -6.29 10.71
CA GLY A 22 10.72 -6.55 9.64
C GLY A 22 10.12 -7.12 8.35
N LYS A 23 8.79 -7.25 8.26
CA LYS A 23 8.10 -7.73 7.05
C LYS A 23 7.21 -6.63 6.45
N PRO A 24 7.15 -6.51 5.11
CA PRO A 24 6.19 -5.63 4.46
C PRO A 24 4.78 -6.16 4.69
N THR A 25 3.87 -5.27 5.10
CA THR A 25 2.45 -5.54 5.29
C THR A 25 1.64 -4.54 4.46
N ILE A 26 0.73 -5.04 3.63
CA ILE A 26 -0.12 -4.21 2.77
C ILE A 26 -1.09 -3.40 3.62
N ILE A 27 -1.20 -2.11 3.31
CA ILE A 27 -2.25 -1.23 3.83
C ILE A 27 -3.46 -1.44 2.92
N GLN A 28 -4.53 -2.03 3.46
CA GLN A 28 -5.76 -2.24 2.72
C GLN A 28 -6.42 -0.90 2.39
N ALA A 29 -6.82 -0.72 1.14
CA ALA A 29 -7.56 0.46 0.71
C ALA A 29 -8.94 0.48 1.38
N ALA A 30 -9.34 1.65 1.89
CA ALA A 30 -10.67 1.83 2.49
C ALA A 30 -11.80 1.65 1.47
N GLU A 31 -11.50 1.90 0.19
CA GLU A 31 -12.40 1.76 -0.96
C GLU A 31 -12.65 0.28 -1.34
N GLY A 32 -11.87 -0.65 -0.78
CA GLY A 32 -11.88 -2.05 -1.16
C GLY A 32 -10.96 -2.35 -2.35
N THR A 33 -11.16 -3.51 -2.98
CA THR A 33 -10.36 -3.93 -4.14
C THR A 33 -10.82 -3.20 -5.40
N SER A 34 -9.90 -2.54 -6.10
CA SER A 34 -10.17 -2.02 -7.44
C SER A 34 -10.56 -3.16 -8.38
N VAL A 35 -11.77 -3.08 -8.95
CA VAL A 35 -12.30 -4.09 -9.87
C VAL A 35 -11.94 -3.80 -11.33
N GLY A 36 -11.34 -2.63 -11.59
CA GLY A 36 -10.88 -2.19 -12.91
C GLY A 36 -9.35 -2.09 -12.96
N GLY A 37 -8.76 -2.72 -13.98
CA GLY A 37 -7.40 -2.49 -14.45
C GLY A 37 -7.43 -1.81 -15.80
#